data_AF-F0RI58-F1
#
_entry.id   AF-F0RI58-F1
#
_cell.length_a   1.000
_cell.length_b   1.000
_cell.length_c   1.000
_cell.angle_alpha   90.00
_cell.angle_beta   90.00
_cell.angle_gamma   90.00
#
_symmetry.space_group_name_H-M   'P 1'
#
loop_
_entity.id
_entity.type
_entity.pdbx_description
1 polymer ?
#
loop_
_entity_poly.entity_id
_entity_poly.type
_entity_poly.pdbx_seq_one_letter_code
_entity_poly.pdbx_strand_id
1 'polypeptide(L)'
;MKLYNIKHLALAFGAALTIASCSDDDNGDMQMEPEMTDFSGTYTQVDHMGRPGINTVLSYDVEGQASVKDAQNVTVPSEMGAMFQAGFEARLEQYHDVYANLLGADPADVNYENNILGLDAATLTGYLAADVLEVAPNLPTTYFNPGTDNDGDGRVLVPDGDEVALTGRLITDDVIDVSLILLFGGEEGDRFSGQDTDGDGTADLPRLTSDGVSLTATVSTDFPFLGTPEN
;
A
#
# COMPACT_ATOMS: atom_id res chain seq x y z
N MET A 1 -53.83 69.36 3.86
CA MET A 1 -52.87 68.30 4.26
C MET A 1 -51.47 68.88 4.13
N LYS A 2 -50.65 68.83 5.20
CA LYS A 2 -49.44 69.64 5.37
C LYS A 2 -48.29 69.18 4.44
N LEU A 3 -47.71 70.11 3.69
CA LEU A 3 -46.64 69.92 2.67
C LEU A 3 -45.26 69.48 3.23
N TYR A 4 -45.16 69.12 4.51
CA TYR A 4 -43.89 68.80 5.16
C TYR A 4 -43.42 67.36 4.91
N ASN A 5 -44.34 66.43 4.58
CA ASN A 5 -43.99 65.02 4.36
C ASN A 5 -43.40 64.75 2.95
N ILE A 6 -43.57 65.66 2.00
CA ILE A 6 -43.00 65.55 0.63
C ILE A 6 -41.50 65.89 0.61
N LYS A 7 -41.04 66.79 1.48
CA LYS A 7 -39.62 67.20 1.54
C LYS A 7 -38.71 66.10 2.10
N HIS A 8 -39.19 65.33 3.07
CA HIS A 8 -38.43 64.21 3.64
C HIS A 8 -38.44 62.97 2.74
N LEU A 9 -39.48 62.80 1.90
CA LEU A 9 -39.53 61.73 0.90
C LEU A 9 -38.59 62.01 -0.29
N ALA A 10 -38.47 63.27 -0.71
CA ALA A 10 -37.55 63.68 -1.77
C ALA A 10 -36.06 63.59 -1.35
N LEU A 11 -35.75 63.87 -0.08
CA LEU A 11 -34.38 63.76 0.45
C LEU A 11 -33.95 62.29 0.65
N ALA A 12 -34.89 61.41 1.03
CA ALA A 12 -34.63 59.98 1.17
C ALA A 12 -34.44 59.28 -0.19
N PHE A 13 -35.15 59.74 -1.24
CA PHE A 13 -34.98 59.21 -2.60
C PHE A 13 -33.69 59.72 -3.27
N GLY A 14 -33.24 60.95 -2.94
CA GLY A 14 -31.97 61.50 -3.43
C GLY A 14 -30.72 60.86 -2.81
N ALA A 15 -30.78 60.46 -1.53
CA ALA A 15 -29.67 59.79 -0.85
C ALA A 15 -29.50 58.31 -1.23
N ALA A 16 -30.56 57.67 -1.75
CA ALA A 16 -30.50 56.30 -2.26
C ALA A 16 -29.85 56.21 -3.66
N LEU A 17 -29.80 57.32 -4.42
CA LEU A 17 -29.19 57.34 -5.77
C LEU A 17 -27.67 57.55 -5.77
N THR A 18 -27.03 57.82 -4.64
CA THR A 18 -25.57 58.09 -4.57
C THR A 18 -24.75 56.96 -3.95
N ILE A 19 -25.37 55.82 -3.62
CA ILE A 19 -24.66 54.60 -3.18
C ILE A 19 -24.79 53.43 -4.17
N ALA A 20 -25.48 53.63 -5.28
CA ALA A 20 -25.36 52.79 -6.47
C ALA A 20 -24.36 53.43 -7.45
N SER A 21 -23.13 53.65 -6.97
CA SER A 21 -21.97 53.73 -7.86
C SER A 21 -21.52 52.30 -8.13
N CYS A 22 -22.24 51.61 -9.00
CA CYS A 22 -21.59 50.57 -9.80
C CYS A 22 -20.65 51.34 -10.73
N SER A 23 -19.36 51.29 -10.48
CA SER A 23 -18.39 51.62 -11.53
C SER A 23 -18.65 50.63 -12.66
N ASP A 24 -19.05 51.14 -13.82
CA ASP A 24 -19.02 50.41 -15.07
C ASP A 24 -17.55 50.07 -15.41
N ASP A 25 -17.00 49.06 -14.74
CA ASP A 25 -15.78 48.36 -15.13
C ASP A 25 -16.09 46.91 -15.57
N ASP A 26 -17.37 46.55 -15.65
CA ASP A 26 -17.86 45.23 -16.12
C ASP A 26 -18.06 45.20 -17.65
N ASN A 27 -17.09 45.74 -18.39
CA ASN A 27 -16.95 45.52 -19.83
C ASN A 27 -15.61 44.85 -20.17
N GLY A 28 -15.02 44.18 -19.18
CA GLY A 28 -14.07 43.12 -19.39
C GLY A 28 -14.81 41.81 -19.20
N ASP A 29 -15.00 41.08 -20.29
CA ASP A 29 -15.29 39.66 -20.29
C ASP A 29 -14.23 38.94 -19.44
N MET A 30 -14.38 38.95 -18.12
CA MET A 30 -13.71 38.02 -17.23
C MET A 30 -14.53 36.74 -17.24
N GLN A 31 -14.59 36.17 -18.44
CA GLN A 31 -14.54 34.74 -18.59
C GLN A 31 -13.37 34.31 -17.71
N MET A 32 -13.67 33.84 -16.49
CA MET A 32 -12.74 32.92 -15.84
C MET A 32 -12.71 31.74 -16.80
N GLU A 33 -11.82 31.82 -17.78
CA GLU A 33 -11.28 30.66 -18.45
C GLU A 33 -11.08 29.64 -17.33
N PRO A 34 -11.63 28.42 -17.46
CA PRO A 34 -11.30 27.38 -16.51
C PRO A 34 -9.77 27.39 -16.48
N GLU A 35 -9.15 27.70 -15.33
CA GLU A 35 -7.72 27.53 -15.18
C GLU A 35 -7.49 26.04 -15.41
N MET A 36 -7.22 25.71 -16.67
CA MET A 36 -6.88 24.38 -17.09
C MET A 36 -5.55 24.19 -16.39
N THR A 37 -5.55 23.39 -15.34
CA THR A 37 -4.34 23.06 -14.59
C THR A 37 -3.28 22.71 -15.62
N ASP A 38 -2.27 23.57 -15.75
CA ASP A 38 -1.28 23.46 -16.79
C ASP A 38 -0.40 22.25 -16.45
N PHE A 39 -0.68 21.13 -17.12
CA PHE A 39 0.14 19.93 -17.03
C PHE A 39 1.35 20.01 -17.97
N SER A 40 1.68 21.16 -18.56
CA SER A 40 2.90 21.28 -19.35
C SER A 40 4.13 21.15 -18.45
N GLY A 41 5.01 20.22 -18.79
CA GLY A 41 6.17 19.89 -18.00
C GLY A 41 6.84 18.61 -18.48
N THR A 42 8.13 18.46 -18.20
CA THR A 42 8.82 17.18 -18.36
C THR A 42 8.60 16.38 -17.08
N TYR A 43 7.67 15.43 -17.11
CA TYR A 43 7.53 14.46 -16.03
C TYR A 43 8.53 13.33 -16.25
N THR A 44 9.42 13.14 -15.28
CA THR A 44 10.22 11.92 -15.18
C THR A 44 9.59 11.04 -14.13
N GLN A 45 9.43 9.75 -14.44
CA GLN A 45 9.06 8.80 -13.39
C GLN A 45 10.15 8.82 -12.32
N VAL A 46 9.74 9.04 -11.08
CA VAL A 46 10.58 8.85 -9.89
C VAL A 46 10.38 7.39 -9.45
N ASP A 47 11.31 6.88 -8.65
CA ASP A 47 11.17 5.60 -7.95
C ASP A 47 9.77 5.47 -7.35
N HIS A 48 9.05 4.43 -7.76
CA HIS A 48 7.64 4.23 -7.42
C HIS A 48 7.42 2.91 -6.67
N MET A 49 8.40 2.46 -5.88
CA MET A 49 8.23 1.27 -5.04
C MET A 49 6.99 1.39 -4.14
N GLY A 50 6.05 0.44 -4.31
CA GLY A 50 4.81 0.40 -3.55
C GLY A 50 4.93 -0.35 -2.23
N ARG A 51 5.58 -1.51 -2.24
CA ARG A 51 5.61 -2.45 -1.12
C ARG A 51 7.02 -2.54 -0.56
N PRO A 52 7.21 -2.23 0.74
CA PRO A 52 8.49 -2.39 1.42
C PRO A 52 9.06 -3.80 1.24
N GLY A 53 10.36 -3.89 0.94
CA GLY A 53 11.11 -5.15 0.99
C GLY A 53 10.98 -6.06 -0.24
N ILE A 54 9.96 -5.93 -1.09
CA ILE A 54 9.73 -6.85 -2.23
C ILE A 54 10.93 -6.88 -3.19
N ASN A 55 11.34 -5.73 -3.70
CA ASN A 55 12.52 -5.61 -4.57
C ASN A 55 13.82 -6.05 -3.84
N THR A 56 13.89 -5.91 -2.52
CA THR A 56 15.06 -6.34 -1.75
C THR A 56 15.15 -7.87 -1.63
N VAL A 57 14.01 -8.53 -1.46
CA VAL A 57 13.91 -9.98 -1.26
C VAL A 57 13.94 -10.72 -2.59
N LEU A 58 13.17 -10.28 -3.59
CA LEU A 58 12.94 -11.07 -4.81
C LEU A 58 13.83 -10.67 -6.00
N SER A 59 14.41 -9.47 -5.99
CA SER A 59 15.42 -9.07 -6.99
C SER A 59 16.83 -9.32 -6.48
N TYR A 60 17.72 -9.71 -7.39
CA TYR A 60 19.14 -9.87 -7.07
C TYR A 60 20.03 -9.25 -8.13
N ASP A 61 21.08 -8.61 -7.66
CA ASP A 61 22.10 -8.04 -8.52
C ASP A 61 23.30 -8.99 -8.56
N VAL A 62 23.88 -9.13 -9.75
CA VAL A 62 25.12 -9.86 -9.95
C VAL A 62 26.23 -8.84 -10.18
N GLU A 63 27.34 -8.99 -9.46
CA GLU A 63 28.48 -8.09 -9.60
C GLU A 63 28.93 -8.01 -11.07
N GLY A 64 29.05 -6.79 -11.59
CA GLY A 64 29.41 -6.53 -12.99
C GLY A 64 28.27 -6.66 -14.00
N GLN A 65 27.02 -6.86 -13.57
CA GLN A 65 25.82 -6.74 -14.39
C GLN A 65 25.03 -5.47 -14.06
N ALA A 66 24.10 -5.11 -14.93
CA ALA A 66 23.14 -4.04 -14.63
C ALA A 66 22.27 -4.46 -13.44
N SER A 67 21.95 -3.51 -12.56
CA SER A 67 21.10 -3.76 -11.39
C SER A 67 19.67 -4.05 -11.83
N VAL A 68 19.15 -5.20 -11.42
CA VAL A 68 17.74 -5.58 -11.59
C VAL A 68 16.89 -4.72 -10.67
N LYS A 69 17.41 -4.40 -9.48
CA LYS A 69 16.75 -3.54 -8.49
C LYS A 69 16.49 -2.14 -9.05
N ASP A 70 17.50 -1.53 -9.65
CA ASP A 70 17.36 -0.22 -10.29
C ASP A 70 16.39 -0.26 -11.48
N ALA A 71 16.44 -1.35 -12.27
CA ALA A 71 15.53 -1.54 -13.40
C ALA A 71 14.07 -1.64 -12.95
N GLN A 72 13.80 -2.33 -11.84
CA GLN A 72 12.45 -2.43 -11.28
C GLN A 72 11.91 -1.06 -10.85
N ASN A 73 12.73 -0.23 -10.20
CA ASN A 73 12.32 1.10 -9.69
C ASN A 73 11.86 2.09 -10.78
N VAL A 74 12.22 1.86 -12.04
CA VAL A 74 11.91 2.73 -13.19
C VAL A 74 10.99 2.08 -14.21
N THR A 75 10.61 0.82 -14.02
CA THR A 75 9.76 0.08 -14.95
C THR A 75 8.31 0.52 -14.80
N VAL A 76 7.61 0.81 -15.89
CA VAL A 76 6.19 1.18 -15.83
C VAL A 76 5.38 0.03 -15.19
N PRO A 77 4.47 0.31 -14.23
CA PRO A 77 3.69 -0.73 -13.54
C PRO A 77 3.02 -1.77 -14.44
N SER A 78 2.50 -1.35 -15.60
CA SER A 78 1.86 -2.23 -16.57
C SER A 78 2.80 -3.26 -17.22
N GLU A 79 4.12 -3.04 -17.15
CA GLU A 79 5.14 -3.90 -17.74
C GLU A 79 5.85 -4.77 -16.69
N MET A 80 5.75 -4.42 -15.40
CA MET A 80 6.49 -5.09 -14.33
C MET A 80 6.17 -6.57 -14.21
N GLY A 81 4.89 -6.94 -14.26
CA GLY A 81 4.47 -8.35 -14.19
C GLY A 81 5.13 -9.20 -15.27
N ALA A 82 5.19 -8.70 -16.51
CA ALA A 82 5.83 -9.42 -17.61
C ALA A 82 7.35 -9.49 -17.49
N MET A 83 7.99 -8.49 -16.88
CA MET A 83 9.45 -8.41 -16.78
C MET A 83 10.04 -9.12 -15.56
N PHE A 84 9.34 -9.13 -14.42
CA PHE A 84 9.92 -9.57 -13.14
C PHE A 84 9.30 -10.85 -12.56
N GLN A 85 8.06 -11.21 -12.93
CA GLN A 85 7.36 -12.33 -12.30
C GLN A 85 8.16 -13.65 -12.36
N ALA A 86 8.66 -14.04 -13.53
CA ALA A 86 9.43 -15.29 -13.66
C ALA A 86 10.74 -15.27 -12.85
N GLY A 87 11.39 -14.11 -12.72
CA GLY A 87 12.59 -13.96 -11.90
C GLY A 87 12.27 -14.05 -10.40
N PHE A 88 11.12 -13.52 -9.99
CA PHE A 88 10.64 -13.56 -8.62
C PHE A 88 10.24 -14.97 -8.21
N GLU A 89 9.55 -15.71 -9.08
CA GLU A 89 9.21 -17.11 -8.89
C GLU A 89 10.48 -17.96 -8.72
N ALA A 90 11.43 -17.85 -9.65
CA ALA A 90 12.69 -18.57 -9.56
C ALA A 90 13.49 -18.23 -8.29
N ARG A 91 13.42 -16.99 -7.82
CA ARG A 91 14.06 -16.56 -6.57
C ARG A 91 13.34 -17.14 -5.35
N LEU A 92 12.02 -17.16 -5.34
CA LEU A 92 11.22 -17.74 -4.27
C LEU A 92 11.51 -19.24 -4.13
N GLU A 93 11.46 -19.99 -5.23
CA GLU A 93 11.82 -21.41 -5.25
C GLU A 93 13.26 -21.65 -4.77
N GLN A 94 14.21 -20.81 -5.22
CA GLN A 94 15.60 -20.88 -4.75
C GLN A 94 15.72 -20.72 -3.23
N TYR A 95 14.91 -19.85 -2.60
CA TYR A 95 14.95 -19.71 -1.14
C TYR A 95 14.48 -20.98 -0.42
N HIS A 96 13.41 -21.60 -0.91
CA HIS A 96 12.91 -22.88 -0.41
C HIS A 96 13.95 -23.99 -0.59
N ASP A 97 14.62 -24.06 -1.75
CA ASP A 97 15.71 -25.02 -1.99
C ASP A 97 16.89 -24.83 -1.03
N VAL A 98 17.36 -23.60 -0.84
CA VAL A 98 18.45 -23.29 0.10
C VAL A 98 18.05 -23.69 1.51
N TYR A 99 16.81 -23.41 1.90
CA TYR A 99 16.29 -23.75 3.20
C TYR A 99 16.19 -25.27 3.41
N ALA A 100 15.70 -26.02 2.42
CA ALA A 100 15.67 -27.48 2.44
C ALA A 100 17.08 -28.07 2.67
N ASN A 101 18.07 -27.53 1.96
CA ASN A 101 19.47 -27.95 2.11
C ASN A 101 20.01 -27.66 3.53
N LEU A 102 19.66 -26.53 4.13
CA LEU A 102 20.07 -26.18 5.49
C LEU A 102 19.44 -27.10 6.55
N LEU A 103 18.20 -27.53 6.33
CA LEU A 103 17.51 -28.49 7.19
C LEU A 103 17.92 -29.95 6.93
N GLY A 104 18.63 -30.22 5.83
CA GLY A 104 18.91 -31.59 5.38
C GLY A 104 17.65 -32.34 4.92
N ALA A 105 16.61 -31.61 4.52
CA ALA A 105 15.36 -32.14 4.00
C ALA A 105 15.41 -32.32 2.46
N ASP A 106 14.46 -33.09 1.92
CA ASP A 106 14.27 -33.14 0.46
C ASP A 106 13.69 -31.79 -0.02
N PRO A 107 14.28 -31.12 -1.03
CA PRO A 107 13.73 -29.90 -1.60
C PRO A 107 12.26 -30.03 -2.03
N ALA A 108 11.81 -31.22 -2.44
CA ALA A 108 10.40 -31.44 -2.78
C ALA A 108 9.45 -31.29 -1.58
N ASP A 109 9.92 -31.59 -0.36
CA ASP A 109 9.13 -31.49 0.87
C ASP A 109 9.09 -30.06 1.44
N VAL A 110 9.97 -29.19 0.95
CA VAL A 110 10.16 -27.81 1.43
C VAL A 110 9.77 -26.79 0.36
N ASN A 111 9.33 -27.24 -0.82
CA ASN A 111 8.91 -26.36 -1.89
C ASN A 111 7.75 -25.44 -1.45
N TYR A 112 7.60 -24.32 -2.18
CA TYR A 112 6.51 -23.39 -1.99
C TYR A 112 5.16 -24.12 -2.10
N GLU A 113 4.29 -23.87 -1.14
CA GLU A 113 2.89 -24.30 -1.14
C GLU A 113 1.99 -23.07 -1.19
N ASN A 114 0.72 -23.26 -1.55
CA ASN A 114 -0.23 -22.16 -1.58
C ASN A 114 -0.24 -21.43 -0.23
N ASN A 115 -0.20 -20.12 -0.27
CA ASN A 115 -0.15 -19.33 0.97
C ASN A 115 -1.53 -19.19 1.60
N ILE A 116 -1.61 -18.43 2.70
CA ILE A 116 -2.86 -18.07 3.38
C ILE A 116 -3.91 -17.39 2.49
N LEU A 117 -3.59 -16.96 1.26
CA LEU A 117 -4.57 -16.43 0.30
C LEU A 117 -4.94 -17.46 -0.79
N GLY A 118 -4.48 -18.70 -0.65
CA GLY A 118 -4.63 -19.75 -1.64
C GLY A 118 -3.84 -19.51 -2.93
N LEU A 119 -2.86 -18.60 -2.93
CA LEU A 119 -2.11 -18.23 -4.13
C LEU A 119 -0.91 -19.18 -4.33
N ASP A 120 -0.82 -19.77 -5.53
CA ASP A 120 0.39 -20.45 -5.98
C ASP A 120 1.54 -19.47 -6.23
N ALA A 121 2.76 -19.99 -6.41
CA ALA A 121 3.96 -19.17 -6.54
C ALA A 121 3.87 -18.21 -7.73
N ALA A 122 3.39 -18.68 -8.87
CA ALA A 122 3.26 -17.88 -10.09
C ALA A 122 2.25 -16.73 -9.90
N THR A 123 1.12 -17.00 -9.27
CA THR A 123 0.07 -16.01 -9.02
C THR A 123 0.54 -14.98 -7.98
N LEU A 124 1.11 -15.43 -6.86
CA LEU A 124 1.67 -14.54 -5.84
C LEU A 124 2.73 -13.61 -6.43
N THR A 125 3.72 -14.18 -7.13
CA THR A 125 4.80 -13.39 -7.72
C THR A 125 4.32 -12.48 -8.84
N GLY A 126 3.21 -12.80 -9.49
CA GLY A 126 2.51 -11.90 -10.40
C GLY A 126 2.01 -10.63 -9.69
N TYR A 127 1.37 -10.78 -8.52
CA TYR A 127 0.96 -9.65 -7.68
C TYR A 127 2.16 -8.87 -7.14
N LEU A 128 3.21 -9.55 -6.69
CA LEU A 128 4.39 -8.90 -6.11
C LEU A 128 5.28 -8.21 -7.16
N ALA A 129 5.31 -8.71 -8.39
CA ALA A 129 6.04 -8.07 -9.48
C ALA A 129 5.44 -6.72 -9.85
N ALA A 130 4.11 -6.61 -9.86
CA ALA A 130 3.40 -5.34 -9.99
C ALA A 130 3.40 -4.61 -8.64
N ASP A 131 4.55 -4.05 -8.28
CA ASP A 131 4.80 -3.41 -6.98
C ASP A 131 4.09 -2.05 -6.82
N VAL A 132 2.77 -2.06 -6.91
CA VAL A 132 1.91 -0.89 -6.73
C VAL A 132 0.99 -1.13 -5.53
N LEU A 133 0.85 -0.09 -4.70
CA LEU A 133 -0.19 -0.09 -3.67
C LEU A 133 -1.53 0.22 -4.34
N GLU A 134 -2.42 -0.76 -4.31
CA GLU A 134 -3.79 -0.56 -4.75
C GLU A 134 -4.57 0.28 -3.72
N VAL A 135 -5.70 0.81 -4.16
CA VAL A 135 -6.67 1.45 -3.26
C VAL A 135 -8.02 0.81 -3.54
N ALA A 136 -8.59 0.16 -2.54
CA ALA A 136 -9.94 -0.36 -2.64
C ALA A 136 -10.97 0.78 -2.49
N PRO A 137 -11.82 1.05 -3.50
CA PRO A 137 -12.81 2.12 -3.42
C PRO A 137 -14.02 1.79 -2.53
N ASN A 138 -14.34 0.48 -2.39
CA ASN A 138 -15.53 0.00 -1.71
C ASN A 138 -15.23 -1.00 -0.57
N LEU A 139 -13.95 -1.30 -0.33
CA LEU A 139 -13.48 -2.20 0.72
C LEU A 139 -12.41 -1.48 1.54
N PRO A 140 -12.11 -1.96 2.77
CA PRO A 140 -10.98 -1.44 3.54
C PRO A 140 -9.69 -1.49 2.71
N THR A 141 -8.93 -0.40 2.70
CA THR A 141 -7.57 -0.36 2.12
C THR A 141 -6.61 -0.93 3.16
N THR A 142 -6.20 -2.18 2.98
CA THR A 142 -5.28 -2.88 3.91
C THR A 142 -4.39 -3.86 3.16
N TYR A 143 -3.21 -4.10 3.73
CA TYR A 143 -2.27 -5.07 3.22
C TYR A 143 -2.75 -6.49 3.48
N PHE A 144 -3.25 -6.75 4.68
CA PHE A 144 -3.93 -7.98 5.04
C PHE A 144 -4.78 -7.76 6.29
N ASN A 145 -6.05 -8.11 6.18
CA ASN A 145 -6.96 -8.27 7.30
C ASN A 145 -7.45 -9.73 7.27
N PRO A 146 -7.11 -10.53 8.31
CA PRO A 146 -7.55 -11.91 8.41
C PRO A 146 -9.07 -12.09 8.56
N GLY A 147 -9.82 -11.02 8.83
CA GLY A 147 -11.26 -11.13 9.05
C GLY A 147 -11.60 -11.72 10.41
N THR A 148 -12.70 -12.45 10.47
CA THR A 148 -13.22 -13.07 11.70
C THR A 148 -13.04 -14.57 11.63
N ASP A 149 -12.55 -15.18 12.72
CA ASP A 149 -12.60 -16.63 12.93
C ASP A 149 -14.06 -17.09 13.02
N ASN A 150 -14.65 -17.43 11.88
CA ASN A 150 -16.07 -17.74 11.73
C ASN A 150 -16.37 -19.20 12.06
N ASP A 151 -15.39 -20.09 11.91
CA ASP A 151 -15.53 -21.52 12.20
C ASP A 151 -15.11 -21.90 13.64
N GLY A 152 -14.42 -20.99 14.33
CA GLY A 152 -14.03 -21.09 15.74
C GLY A 152 -12.87 -22.04 15.98
N ASP A 153 -12.04 -22.30 14.98
CA ASP A 153 -10.92 -23.23 15.05
C ASP A 153 -9.63 -22.61 15.63
N GLY A 154 -9.61 -21.28 15.82
CA GLY A 154 -8.48 -20.52 16.36
C GLY A 154 -7.41 -20.16 15.33
N ARG A 155 -7.60 -20.47 14.05
CA ARG A 155 -6.65 -20.23 12.96
C ARG A 155 -7.03 -18.97 12.18
N VAL A 156 -6.86 -17.83 12.86
CA VAL A 156 -7.26 -16.51 12.34
C VAL A 156 -6.60 -16.14 11.01
N LEU A 157 -5.42 -16.68 10.67
CA LEU A 157 -4.75 -16.36 9.41
C LEU A 157 -5.30 -17.13 8.21
N VAL A 158 -6.03 -18.23 8.45
CA VAL A 158 -6.60 -19.06 7.40
C VAL A 158 -7.93 -18.46 6.96
N PRO A 159 -8.19 -18.34 5.63
CA PRO A 159 -9.41 -17.73 5.14
C PRO A 159 -10.71 -18.43 5.53
N ASP A 160 -11.61 -17.67 6.14
CA ASP A 160 -12.98 -17.97 6.50
C ASP A 160 -14.03 -17.25 5.62
N GLY A 161 -13.58 -16.49 4.62
CA GLY A 161 -14.40 -15.87 3.59
C GLY A 161 -14.74 -14.40 3.80
N ASP A 162 -14.16 -13.73 4.80
CA ASP A 162 -14.28 -12.28 5.02
C ASP A 162 -12.92 -11.53 4.99
N GLU A 163 -11.88 -12.17 4.46
CA GLU A 163 -10.53 -11.65 4.39
C GLU A 163 -10.44 -10.51 3.37
N VAL A 164 -9.58 -9.53 3.67
CA VAL A 164 -9.24 -8.45 2.74
C VAL A 164 -7.74 -8.36 2.64
N ALA A 165 -7.18 -8.60 1.46
CA ALA A 165 -5.74 -8.66 1.25
C ALA A 165 -5.29 -7.87 0.02
N LEU A 166 -4.07 -7.34 0.08
CA LEU A 166 -3.36 -6.68 -1.01
C LEU A 166 -4.07 -5.47 -1.64
N THR A 167 -5.01 -4.86 -0.92
CA THR A 167 -5.84 -3.72 -1.36
C THR A 167 -5.25 -2.35 -1.02
N GLY A 168 -3.97 -2.32 -0.65
CA GLY A 168 -3.23 -1.14 -0.21
C GLY A 168 -2.53 -1.40 1.12
N ARG A 169 -2.52 -0.40 2.01
CA ARG A 169 -2.04 -0.55 3.39
C ARG A 169 -2.64 0.49 4.33
N LEU A 170 -2.85 0.10 5.58
CA LEU A 170 -3.01 1.00 6.71
C LEU A 170 -1.63 1.39 7.27
N ILE A 171 -1.60 2.46 8.06
CA ILE A 171 -0.41 2.87 8.82
C ILE A 171 0.00 1.78 9.82
N THR A 172 -0.98 1.04 10.35
CA THR A 172 -0.78 -0.02 11.34
C THR A 172 -0.45 -1.38 10.74
N ASP A 173 -0.51 -1.53 9.41
CA ASP A 173 -0.28 -2.82 8.78
C ASP A 173 1.21 -3.19 8.85
N ASP A 174 1.49 -4.36 9.40
CA ASP A 174 2.81 -4.97 9.38
C ASP A 174 3.06 -5.65 8.04
N VAL A 175 3.47 -4.82 7.07
CA VAL A 175 3.66 -5.27 5.69
C VAL A 175 4.77 -6.31 5.58
N ILE A 176 5.81 -6.24 6.44
CA ILE A 176 6.94 -7.17 6.35
C ILE A 176 6.53 -8.55 6.85
N ASP A 177 5.94 -8.63 8.04
CA ASP A 177 5.49 -9.92 8.59
C ASP A 177 4.46 -10.59 7.68
N VAL A 178 3.48 -9.86 7.17
CA VAL A 178 2.50 -10.41 6.22
C VAL A 178 3.18 -10.86 4.93
N SER A 179 4.13 -10.11 4.38
CA SER A 179 4.82 -10.52 3.15
C SER A 179 5.64 -11.79 3.38
N LEU A 180 6.30 -11.90 4.53
CA LEU A 180 7.04 -13.09 4.93
C LEU A 180 6.12 -14.30 5.15
N ILE A 181 4.96 -14.11 5.75
CA ILE A 181 3.91 -15.14 5.86
C ILE A 181 3.45 -15.59 4.46
N LEU A 182 3.23 -14.67 3.52
CA LEU A 182 2.82 -15.04 2.15
C LEU A 182 3.90 -15.82 1.39
N LEU A 183 5.18 -15.62 1.70
CA LEU A 183 6.30 -16.29 1.02
C LEU A 183 6.70 -17.63 1.67
N PHE A 184 6.58 -17.72 2.99
CA PHE A 184 7.16 -18.82 3.79
C PHE A 184 6.17 -19.46 4.80
N GLY A 185 5.02 -18.84 5.05
CA GLY A 185 4.05 -19.30 6.04
C GLY A 185 3.20 -20.48 5.59
N GLY A 186 3.14 -20.76 4.29
CA GLY A 186 2.33 -21.86 3.76
C GLY A 186 0.83 -21.63 3.89
N GLU A 187 0.05 -22.72 3.83
CA GLU A 187 -1.43 -22.65 3.83
C GLU A 187 -1.99 -22.11 5.16
N GLU A 188 -1.30 -22.41 6.27
CA GLU A 188 -1.71 -22.05 7.63
C GLU A 188 -1.04 -20.75 8.13
N GLY A 189 -0.07 -20.23 7.39
CA GLY A 189 0.64 -18.99 7.70
C GLY A 189 1.77 -19.13 8.74
N ASP A 190 1.95 -20.30 9.33
CA ASP A 190 2.92 -20.54 10.38
C ASP A 190 4.03 -21.54 10.03
N ARG A 191 4.05 -22.16 8.84
CA ARG A 191 4.93 -23.29 8.47
C ARG A 191 6.41 -23.14 8.89
N PHE A 192 6.98 -21.95 8.76
CA PHE A 192 8.36 -21.63 9.19
C PHE A 192 8.41 -20.48 10.20
N SER A 193 7.68 -20.62 11.31
CA SER A 193 7.52 -19.57 12.34
C SER A 193 8.34 -19.80 13.61
N GLY A 194 9.31 -20.72 13.59
CA GLY A 194 10.17 -20.98 14.74
C GLY A 194 9.65 -22.08 15.66
N GLN A 195 9.06 -23.12 15.08
CA GLN A 195 8.55 -24.26 15.81
C GLN A 195 9.63 -24.97 16.61
N ASP A 196 9.24 -25.37 17.81
CA ASP A 196 9.93 -26.34 18.67
C ASP A 196 9.35 -27.72 18.33
N THR A 197 10.15 -28.55 17.65
CA THR A 197 9.73 -29.86 17.13
C THR A 197 9.96 -30.99 18.13
N ASP A 198 10.83 -30.81 19.12
CA ASP A 198 11.14 -31.81 20.14
C ASP A 198 10.55 -31.50 21.53
N GLY A 199 9.97 -30.31 21.70
CA GLY A 199 9.27 -29.86 22.90
C GLY A 199 10.20 -29.46 24.04
N ASP A 200 11.47 -29.17 23.77
CA ASP A 200 12.46 -28.80 24.79
C ASP A 200 12.41 -27.32 25.22
N GLY A 201 11.52 -26.52 24.58
CA GLY A 201 11.34 -25.10 24.82
C GLY A 201 12.28 -24.21 24.02
N THR A 202 13.07 -24.78 23.11
CA THR A 202 13.90 -24.06 22.14
C THR A 202 13.38 -24.26 20.71
N ALA A 203 13.43 -23.21 19.90
CA ALA A 203 13.00 -23.29 18.52
C ALA A 203 14.02 -24.12 17.70
N ASP A 204 13.54 -25.16 17.03
CA ASP A 204 14.33 -26.01 16.14
C ASP A 204 14.40 -25.45 14.72
N LEU A 205 13.31 -24.80 14.29
CA LEU A 205 13.22 -24.18 12.97
C LEU A 205 13.55 -22.68 13.03
N PRO A 206 14.15 -22.12 11.98
CA PRO A 206 14.25 -20.67 11.83
C PRO A 206 12.87 -20.02 11.73
N ARG A 207 12.75 -18.79 12.25
CA ARG A 207 11.57 -17.94 12.05
C ARG A 207 11.73 -17.12 10.77
N LEU A 208 11.02 -17.52 9.73
CA LEU A 208 11.00 -16.86 8.42
C LEU A 208 9.71 -16.08 8.16
N THR A 209 8.70 -16.19 9.02
CA THR A 209 7.42 -15.48 8.87
C THR A 209 7.34 -14.14 9.59
N SER A 210 8.40 -13.70 10.26
CA SER A 210 8.42 -12.42 10.97
C SER A 210 9.82 -11.82 11.03
N ASP A 211 9.91 -10.49 10.86
CA ASP A 211 11.15 -9.74 11.04
C ASP A 211 11.45 -9.42 12.52
N GLY A 212 10.47 -9.65 13.40
CA GLY A 212 10.57 -9.40 14.84
C GLY A 212 10.49 -7.93 15.24
N VAL A 213 10.02 -7.05 14.36
CA VAL A 213 9.92 -5.60 14.58
C VAL A 213 8.46 -5.18 14.65
N SER A 214 7.97 -4.97 15.86
CA SER A 214 6.62 -4.42 16.06
C SER A 214 6.54 -2.92 15.74
N LEU A 215 5.36 -2.44 15.34
CA LEU A 215 5.06 -1.01 15.29
C LEU A 215 5.22 -0.37 16.68
N THR A 216 6.16 0.58 16.80
CA THR A 216 6.36 1.36 18.04
C THR A 216 5.72 2.74 17.97
N ALA A 217 5.54 3.28 16.76
CA ALA A 217 5.01 4.61 16.55
C ALA A 217 3.59 4.79 17.10
N THR A 218 3.33 5.92 17.75
CA THR A 218 1.98 6.31 18.16
C THR A 218 1.18 6.78 16.94
N VAL A 219 0.08 6.10 16.65
CA VAL A 219 -0.85 6.45 15.57
C VAL A 219 -1.92 7.42 16.09
N SER A 220 -2.18 8.48 15.32
CA SER A 220 -3.19 9.50 15.62
C SER A 220 -4.28 9.51 14.56
N THR A 221 -5.51 9.85 14.96
CA THR A 221 -6.62 10.11 14.02
C THR A 221 -6.58 11.52 13.43
N ASP A 222 -5.75 12.40 13.99
CA ASP A 222 -5.53 13.77 13.54
C ASP A 222 -4.14 13.94 12.94
N PHE A 223 -4.04 14.80 11.91
CA PHE A 223 -2.78 15.10 11.25
C PHE A 223 -1.79 15.82 12.21
N PRO A 224 -0.49 15.45 12.23
CA PRO A 224 0.14 14.36 11.47
C PRO A 224 -0.20 13.00 12.10
N PHE A 225 -0.72 12.07 11.28
CA PHE A 225 -1.26 10.76 11.72
C PHE A 225 -0.24 9.82 12.41
N LEU A 226 1.02 10.24 12.49
CA LEU A 226 2.12 9.56 13.16
C LEU A 226 2.75 10.50 14.19
N GLY A 227 3.11 9.94 15.34
CA GLY A 227 3.89 10.60 16.37
C GLY A 227 5.27 11.05 15.89
N THR A 228 5.96 11.81 16.74
CA THR A 228 7.36 12.19 16.47
C THR A 228 8.24 10.95 16.29
N PRO A 229 9.23 10.99 15.38
CA PRO A 229 10.19 9.89 15.21
C PRO A 229 10.81 9.50 16.55
N GLU A 230 10.88 8.20 16.80
CA GLU A 230 11.54 7.66 17.99
C GLU A 230 13.06 7.76 17.81
N ASN A 231 13.78 8.05 18.91
CA ASN A 231 15.25 8.18 18.92
C ASN A 231 15.93 6.87 19.29
#